data_AF-A0A9X3RET5-F1
#
_entry.id   AF-A0A9X3RET5-F1
#
_cell.length_a   1.000
_cell.length_b   1.000
_cell.length_c   1.000
_cell.angle_alpha   90.00
_cell.angle_beta   90.00
_cell.angle_gamma   90.00
#
_symmetry.space_group_name_H-M   'P 1'
#
loop_
_entity.id
_entity.type
_entity.pdbx_description
1 polymer ?
#
loop_
_entity_poly.entity_id
_entity_poly.type
_entity_poly.pdbx_seq_one_letter_code
_entity_poly.pdbx_strand_id
1 'polypeptide(L)'
;MKKFLVAVLILGLAGYGLYYFGTNVASEKVVDSVSKELEDSGQMNEVKSYIENDPELKAMMKEAESADESTLPFKTKGEATRVLVKKVGVTKLQDLQAKVRNGTASKEEVLQALNEDLTEEEMLALKVIAYKEIYKK
;
A
#
# COMPACT_ATOMS: atom_id res chain seq x y z
N MET A 1 20.43 -5.89 0.22
CA MET A 1 19.39 -5.87 -0.84
C MET A 1 18.27 -6.86 -0.54
N LYS A 2 17.51 -6.69 0.56
CA LYS A 2 16.35 -7.56 0.94
C LYS A 2 15.35 -6.87 1.89
N LYS A 3 15.18 -5.54 1.82
CA LYS A 3 14.34 -4.81 2.79
C LYS A 3 13.49 -3.73 2.14
N PHE A 4 12.74 -4.02 1.06
CA PHE A 4 11.96 -2.94 0.41
C PHE A 4 10.59 -3.31 -0.16
N LEU A 5 10.12 -4.55 -0.06
CA LEU A 5 8.97 -4.96 -0.87
C LEU A 5 7.60 -4.46 -0.35
N VAL A 6 7.37 -4.36 0.97
CA VAL A 6 6.07 -3.90 1.51
C VAL A 6 5.79 -2.43 1.21
N ALA A 7 6.80 -1.58 1.39
CA ALA A 7 6.69 -0.16 1.10
C ALA A 7 6.68 0.10 -0.42
N VAL A 8 7.40 -0.69 -1.22
CA VAL A 8 7.29 -0.68 -2.70
C VAL A 8 5.92 -1.16 -3.18
N LEU A 9 5.20 -1.99 -2.43
CA LEU A 9 3.85 -2.43 -2.79
C LEU A 9 2.83 -1.32 -2.51
N ILE A 10 2.87 -0.73 -1.30
CA ILE A 10 2.03 0.43 -0.93
C ILE A 10 2.33 1.64 -1.84
N LEU A 11 3.60 1.86 -2.18
CA LEU A 11 4.04 2.97 -3.04
C LEU A 11 4.04 2.60 -4.53
N GLY A 12 3.92 1.34 -4.91
CA GLY A 12 3.76 0.89 -6.30
C GLY A 12 2.33 1.11 -6.75
N LEU A 13 1.38 0.86 -5.85
CA LEU A 13 -0.01 1.27 -5.97
C LEU A 13 -0.14 2.80 -6.05
N ALA A 14 0.61 3.54 -5.21
CA ALA A 14 0.56 4.99 -5.20
C ALA A 14 1.35 5.66 -6.36
N GLY A 15 2.53 5.15 -6.72
CA GLY A 15 3.55 5.87 -7.48
C GLY A 15 3.34 5.91 -8.99
N TYR A 16 2.70 4.91 -9.60
CA TYR A 16 2.40 4.93 -11.04
C TYR A 16 1.05 5.60 -11.36
N GLY A 17 0.13 5.66 -10.40
CA GLY A 17 -1.06 6.52 -10.52
C GLY A 17 -0.68 7.96 -10.83
N LEU A 18 0.43 8.44 -10.25
CA LEU A 18 0.95 9.79 -10.41
C LEU A 18 1.49 10.09 -11.81
N TYR A 19 2.04 9.09 -12.51
CA TYR A 19 2.58 9.26 -13.87
C TYR A 19 1.46 9.41 -14.92
N TYR A 20 0.24 8.96 -14.60
CA TYR A 20 -0.90 8.92 -15.54
C TYR A 20 -2.12 9.75 -15.12
N PHE A 21 -2.06 10.49 -14.00
CA PHE A 21 -3.13 11.38 -13.49
C PHE A 21 -3.42 12.63 -14.37
N GLY A 22 -3.21 12.52 -15.68
CA GLY A 22 -3.68 13.44 -16.72
C GLY A 22 -4.57 12.78 -17.79
N THR A 23 -4.73 11.45 -17.79
CA THR A 23 -5.62 10.75 -18.73
C THR A 23 -6.59 9.87 -17.95
N ASN A 24 -7.87 9.80 -18.38
CA ASN A 24 -8.99 9.11 -17.73
C ASN A 24 -8.85 7.56 -17.63
N VAL A 25 -7.67 7.05 -17.27
CA VAL A 25 -7.37 5.63 -17.17
C VAL A 25 -7.90 5.11 -15.85
N ALA A 26 -8.68 4.02 -15.93
CA ALA A 26 -9.21 3.29 -14.79
C ALA A 26 -8.06 2.87 -13.85
N SER A 27 -7.96 3.55 -12.70
CA SER A 27 -6.97 3.30 -11.65
C SER A 27 -6.87 1.83 -11.23
N GLU A 28 -7.98 1.10 -11.38
CA GLU A 28 -8.10 -0.33 -11.12
C GLU A 28 -7.17 -1.18 -12.00
N LYS A 29 -7.12 -0.93 -13.31
CA LYS A 29 -6.32 -1.73 -14.25
C LYS A 29 -4.82 -1.58 -14.03
N VAL A 30 -4.37 -0.37 -13.68
CA VAL A 30 -2.96 -0.06 -13.46
C VAL A 30 -2.45 -0.78 -12.21
N VAL A 31 -3.23 -0.70 -11.13
CA VAL A 31 -2.95 -1.42 -9.90
C VAL A 31 -2.90 -2.92 -10.14
N ASP A 32 -3.86 -3.47 -10.88
CA ASP A 32 -3.90 -4.91 -11.17
C ASP A 32 -2.67 -5.39 -11.95
N SER A 33 -2.14 -4.59 -12.87
CA SER A 33 -0.91 -4.94 -13.60
C SER A 33 0.30 -5.05 -12.68
N VAL A 34 0.46 -4.13 -11.73
CA VAL A 34 1.57 -4.17 -10.76
C VAL A 34 1.42 -5.36 -9.80
N SER A 35 0.21 -5.59 -9.29
CA SER A 35 -0.08 -6.76 -8.45
C SER A 35 0.28 -8.07 -9.15
N LYS A 36 -0.08 -8.20 -10.44
CA LYS A 36 0.24 -9.37 -11.26
C LYS A 36 1.74 -9.52 -11.49
N GLU A 37 2.46 -8.45 -11.79
CA GLU A 37 3.92 -8.51 -11.99
C GLU A 37 4.65 -9.00 -10.72
N LEU A 38 4.22 -8.53 -9.54
CA LEU A 38 4.79 -8.97 -8.25
C LEU A 38 4.49 -10.43 -7.92
N GLU A 39 3.33 -10.92 -8.35
CA GLU A 39 2.91 -12.31 -8.22
C GLU A 39 3.72 -13.21 -9.17
N ASP A 40 3.76 -12.86 -10.46
CA ASP A 40 4.46 -13.59 -11.52
C ASP A 40 5.98 -13.66 -11.25
N SER A 41 6.55 -12.61 -10.65
CA SER A 41 7.97 -12.59 -10.29
C SER A 41 8.30 -13.33 -8.99
N GLY A 42 7.31 -13.87 -8.28
CA GLY A 42 7.48 -14.49 -6.96
C GLY A 42 7.86 -13.52 -5.83
N GLN A 43 7.89 -12.22 -6.10
CA GLN A 43 8.24 -11.18 -5.11
C GLN A 43 7.17 -11.08 -4.02
N MET A 44 5.93 -11.47 -4.31
CA MET A 44 4.85 -11.55 -3.32
C MET A 44 5.16 -12.52 -2.17
N ASN A 45 5.87 -13.63 -2.43
CA ASN A 45 6.26 -14.56 -1.37
C ASN A 45 7.31 -13.95 -0.43
N GLU A 46 8.21 -13.13 -0.96
CA GLU A 46 9.17 -12.39 -0.15
C GLU A 46 8.50 -11.30 0.70
N VAL A 47 7.49 -10.61 0.16
CA VAL A 47 6.64 -9.67 0.91
C VAL A 47 5.99 -10.38 2.09
N LYS A 48 5.32 -11.51 1.83
CA LYS A 48 4.63 -12.29 2.84
C LYS A 48 5.59 -12.79 3.91
N SER A 49 6.73 -13.34 3.53
CA SER A 49 7.77 -13.80 4.46
C SER A 49 8.28 -12.64 5.33
N TYR A 50 8.52 -11.47 4.75
CA TYR A 50 8.96 -10.30 5.51
C TYR A 50 7.93 -9.86 6.55
N ILE A 51 6.65 -9.81 6.19
CA ILE A 51 5.54 -9.50 7.11
C ILE A 51 5.44 -10.53 8.23
N GLU A 52 5.53 -11.82 7.91
CA GLU A 52 5.39 -12.88 8.90
C GLU A 52 6.53 -12.92 9.93
N ASN A 53 7.69 -12.38 9.56
CA ASN A 53 8.89 -12.26 10.40
C ASN A 53 8.98 -10.92 11.18
N ASP A 54 8.10 -9.96 10.92
CA ASP A 54 8.00 -8.69 11.64
C ASP A 54 6.76 -8.70 12.56
N PRO A 55 6.93 -8.73 13.90
CA PRO A 55 5.81 -8.84 14.83
C PRO A 55 4.76 -7.74 14.70
N GLU A 56 5.17 -6.53 14.35
CA GLU A 56 4.28 -5.38 14.23
C GLU A 56 3.52 -5.41 12.90
N LEU A 57 4.19 -5.73 11.78
CA LEU A 57 3.50 -5.94 10.50
C LEU A 57 2.51 -7.10 10.59
N LYS A 58 2.90 -8.18 11.28
CA LYS A 58 2.01 -9.31 11.53
C LYS A 58 0.79 -8.91 12.36
N ALA A 59 0.95 -8.03 13.34
CA ALA A 59 -0.16 -7.49 14.12
C ALA A 59 -1.11 -6.67 13.23
N MET A 60 -0.58 -5.83 12.35
CA MET A 60 -1.39 -5.05 11.39
C MET A 60 -2.18 -5.95 10.42
N MET A 61 -1.60 -7.08 9.98
CA MET A 61 -2.32 -8.04 9.14
C MET A 61 -3.43 -8.76 9.90
N LYS A 62 -3.23 -9.08 11.18
CA LYS A 62 -4.29 -9.65 12.02
C LYS A 62 -5.43 -8.67 12.24
N GLU A 63 -5.10 -7.42 12.51
CA GLU A 63 -6.09 -6.34 12.64
C GLU A 63 -6.92 -6.23 11.36
N ALA A 64 -6.26 -6.21 10.20
CA ALA A 64 -6.89 -6.19 8.89
C ALA A 64 -7.78 -7.42 8.64
N GLU A 65 -7.32 -8.62 8.99
CA GLU A 65 -8.11 -9.86 8.85
C GLU A 65 -9.39 -9.84 9.70
N SER A 66 -9.36 -9.19 10.86
CA SER A 66 -10.49 -9.10 11.79
C SER A 66 -11.41 -7.90 11.56
N ALA A 67 -11.08 -7.02 10.61
CA ALA A 67 -11.81 -5.79 10.39
C ALA A 67 -13.22 -6.05 9.81
N ASP A 68 -14.21 -5.30 10.30
CA ASP A 68 -15.54 -5.30 9.68
C ASP A 68 -15.51 -4.48 8.38
N GLU A 69 -15.33 -5.18 7.27
CA GLU A 69 -15.28 -4.57 5.94
C GLU A 69 -16.54 -3.78 5.57
N SER A 70 -17.70 -4.06 6.19
CA SER A 70 -18.93 -3.34 5.90
C SER A 70 -18.82 -1.85 6.25
N THR A 71 -18.02 -1.55 7.28
CA THR A 71 -17.85 -0.21 7.87
C THR A 71 -16.72 0.63 7.25
N LEU A 72 -15.87 0.02 6.41
CA LEU A 72 -14.69 0.70 5.88
C LEU A 72 -15.05 1.80 4.87
N PRO A 73 -14.33 2.95 4.90
CA PRO A 73 -14.60 4.09 4.02
C PRO A 73 -14.33 3.82 2.54
N PHE A 74 -13.57 2.78 2.23
CA PHE A 74 -13.34 2.27 0.88
C PHE A 74 -12.92 0.80 0.93
N LYS A 75 -13.12 0.10 -0.19
CA LYS A 75 -12.92 -1.37 -0.25
C LYS A 75 -12.13 -1.81 -1.47
N THR A 76 -12.01 -0.95 -2.47
CA THR A 76 -11.31 -1.25 -3.72
C THR A 76 -9.95 -0.57 -3.80
N LYS A 77 -9.05 -1.18 -4.56
CA LYS A 77 -7.72 -0.64 -4.83
C LYS A 77 -7.76 0.72 -5.54
N GLY A 78 -8.74 0.91 -6.43
CA GLY A 78 -8.95 2.18 -7.11
C GLY A 78 -9.43 3.29 -6.18
N GLU A 79 -10.29 3.00 -5.21
CA GLU A 79 -10.67 3.96 -4.16
C GLU A 79 -9.50 4.29 -3.24
N ALA A 80 -8.75 3.30 -2.77
CA ALA A 80 -7.57 3.51 -1.95
C ALA A 80 -6.56 4.45 -2.62
N THR A 81 -6.30 4.23 -3.92
CA THR A 81 -5.41 5.09 -4.71
C THR A 81 -5.94 6.53 -4.76
N ARG A 82 -7.24 6.71 -4.99
CA ARG A 82 -7.86 8.05 -5.00
C ARG A 82 -7.77 8.74 -3.65
N VAL A 83 -7.98 8.01 -2.54
CA VAL A 83 -7.87 8.56 -1.18
C VAL A 83 -6.43 8.99 -0.89
N LEU A 84 -5.45 8.14 -1.19
CA LEU A 84 -4.02 8.45 -1.02
C LEU A 84 -3.63 9.71 -1.80
N VAL A 85 -3.98 9.77 -3.08
CA VAL A 85 -3.68 10.94 -3.93
C VAL A 85 -4.37 12.19 -3.43
N LYS A 86 -5.63 12.09 -2.99
CA LYS A 86 -6.42 13.23 -2.53
C LYS A 86 -5.95 13.78 -1.19
N LYS A 87 -5.55 12.91 -0.25
CA LYS A 87 -5.24 13.29 1.13
C LYS A 87 -3.76 13.48 1.39
N VAL A 88 -2.94 12.49 1.02
CA VAL A 88 -1.50 12.52 1.21
C VAL A 88 -0.84 13.40 0.14
N GLY A 89 -1.38 13.37 -1.08
CA GLY A 89 -0.88 14.17 -2.18
C GLY A 89 0.23 13.49 -2.98
N VAL A 90 0.25 13.79 -4.28
CA VAL A 90 1.18 13.25 -5.27
C VAL A 90 2.65 13.43 -4.87
N THR A 91 3.02 14.65 -4.49
CA THR A 91 4.41 14.99 -4.17
C THR A 91 4.91 14.27 -2.92
N LYS A 92 4.11 14.22 -1.85
CA LYS A 92 4.47 13.53 -0.60
C LYS A 92 4.59 12.03 -0.83
N LEU A 93 3.69 11.44 -1.60
CA LEU A 93 3.76 10.02 -1.99
C LEU A 93 5.03 9.70 -2.79
N GLN A 94 5.44 10.57 -3.72
CA GLN A 94 6.70 10.41 -4.47
C GLN A 94 7.93 10.53 -3.57
N ASP A 95 7.94 11.50 -2.66
CA ASP A 95 9.04 11.69 -1.70
C ASP A 95 9.18 10.48 -0.78
N LEU A 96 8.08 9.98 -0.21
CA LEU A 96 8.07 8.75 0.57
C LEU A 96 8.58 7.57 -0.24
N GLN A 97 8.16 7.43 -1.51
CA GLN A 97 8.66 6.38 -2.39
C GLN A 97 10.17 6.49 -2.62
N ALA A 98 10.70 7.69 -2.85
CA ALA A 98 12.12 7.91 -3.07
C ALA A 98 12.92 7.59 -1.81
N LYS A 99 12.48 8.08 -0.64
CA LYS A 99 13.16 7.83 0.64
C LYS A 99 13.19 6.35 1.01
N VAL A 100 12.07 5.66 0.76
CA VAL A 100 12.01 4.20 0.89
C VAL A 100 13.01 3.55 -0.05
N ARG A 101 12.95 3.81 -1.37
CA ARG A 101 13.89 3.18 -2.34
C ARG A 101 15.36 3.40 -2.01
N ASN A 102 15.70 4.57 -1.48
CA ASN A 102 17.06 4.95 -1.11
C ASN A 102 17.48 4.44 0.27
N GLY A 103 16.56 3.82 1.02
CA GLY A 103 16.78 3.33 2.38
C GLY A 103 16.98 4.42 3.42
N THR A 104 16.46 5.61 3.16
CA THR A 104 16.51 6.77 4.06
C THR A 104 15.22 6.99 4.84
N ALA A 105 14.19 6.16 4.60
CA ALA A 105 12.98 6.12 5.44
C ALA A 105 12.81 4.76 6.12
N SER A 106 12.47 4.79 7.41
CA SER A 106 12.03 3.63 8.17
C SER A 106 10.54 3.31 7.90
N LYS A 107 10.11 2.13 8.33
CA LYS A 107 8.70 1.72 8.27
C LYS A 107 7.83 2.68 9.09
N GLU A 108 8.28 3.03 10.28
CA GLU A 108 7.58 3.88 11.23
C GLU A 108 7.40 5.29 10.68
N GLU A 109 8.43 5.83 10.02
CA GLU A 109 8.37 7.14 9.35
C GLU A 109 7.33 7.15 8.22
N VAL A 110 7.24 6.07 7.44
CA VAL A 110 6.23 5.93 6.39
C VAL A 110 4.82 5.84 6.98
N LEU A 111 4.63 5.01 8.02
CA LEU A 111 3.34 4.86 8.69
C LEU A 111 2.89 6.17 9.34
N GLN A 112 3.81 6.88 10.00
CA GLN A 112 3.53 8.19 10.58
C GLN A 112 3.12 9.19 9.50
N ALA A 113 3.87 9.27 8.40
CA ALA A 113 3.57 10.20 7.32
C ALA A 113 2.19 9.95 6.68
N LEU A 114 1.73 8.69 6.66
CA LEU A 114 0.38 8.34 6.22
C LEU A 114 -0.68 8.66 7.28
N ASN A 115 -0.42 8.36 8.55
CA ASN A 115 -1.32 8.66 9.68
C ASN A 115 -1.54 10.17 9.91
N GLU A 116 -0.62 11.03 9.47
CA GLU A 116 -0.79 12.48 9.52
C GLU A 116 -1.96 12.97 8.65
N ASP A 117 -2.21 12.30 7.52
CA ASP A 117 -3.18 12.75 6.52
C ASP A 117 -4.43 11.86 6.46
N LEU A 118 -4.34 10.62 6.95
CA LEU A 118 -5.40 9.62 6.91
C LEU A 118 -6.01 9.40 8.29
N THR A 119 -7.31 9.14 8.32
CA THR A 119 -7.99 8.73 9.56
C THR A 119 -7.64 7.28 9.92
N GLU A 120 -7.91 6.90 11.17
CA GLU A 120 -7.74 5.51 11.62
C GLU A 120 -8.55 4.52 10.74
N GLU A 121 -9.78 4.88 10.37
CA GLU A 121 -10.64 4.07 9.49
C GLU A 121 -10.08 3.96 8.06
N GLU A 122 -9.54 5.04 7.52
CA GLU A 122 -8.90 5.03 6.19
C GLU A 122 -7.62 4.19 6.21
N MET A 123 -6.85 4.27 7.30
CA MET A 123 -5.66 3.44 7.50
C MET A 123 -6.04 1.96 7.64
N LEU A 124 -7.10 1.65 8.37
CA LEU A 124 -7.60 0.28 8.47
C LEU A 124 -8.03 -0.25 7.09
N ALA A 125 -8.74 0.56 6.30
CA ALA A 125 -9.13 0.20 4.95
C ALA A 125 -7.93 -0.06 4.03
N LEU A 126 -6.84 0.71 4.14
CA LEU A 126 -5.59 0.42 3.42
C LEU A 126 -4.97 -0.91 3.86
N LYS A 127 -4.92 -1.19 5.17
CA LYS A 127 -4.39 -2.45 5.69
C LYS A 127 -5.19 -3.65 5.17
N VAL A 128 -6.53 -3.55 5.13
CA VAL A 128 -7.43 -4.59 4.61
C VAL A 128 -7.18 -4.87 3.13
N ILE A 129 -7.05 -3.82 2.31
CA ILE A 129 -6.75 -3.99 0.88
C ILE A 129 -5.37 -4.62 0.68
N ALA A 130 -4.36 -4.18 1.42
CA ALA A 130 -3.03 -4.77 1.36
C ALA A 130 -3.04 -6.26 1.78
N TYR A 131 -3.73 -6.58 2.87
CA TYR A 131 -3.91 -7.94 3.36
C TYR A 131 -4.52 -8.85 2.30
N LYS A 132 -5.62 -8.42 1.66
CA LYS A 132 -6.26 -9.17 0.57
C LYS A 132 -5.33 -9.43 -0.60
N GLU A 133 -4.53 -8.44 -0.99
CA GLU A 133 -3.57 -8.60 -2.08
C GLU A 133 -2.44 -9.58 -1.72
N ILE A 134 -1.91 -9.51 -0.50
CA ILE A 134 -0.79 -10.35 -0.05
C ILE A 134 -1.23 -11.81 0.15
N TYR A 135 -2.41 -12.03 0.71
CA TYR A 135 -2.91 -13.35 1.07
C TYR A 135 -3.93 -13.92 0.07
N LYS A 136 -4.23 -13.17 -1.00
CA LYS A 136 -5.18 -13.53 -2.08
C LYS A 136 -6.56 -13.92 -1.53
N LYS A 137 -7.09 -13.07 -0.65
CA LYS A 137 -8.44 -13.19 -0.06
C LYS A 137 -9.41 -12.16 -0.61
#